data_AF-A0A1H1UNB1-F1
#
_entry.id   AF-A0A1H1UNB1-F1
#
_cell.length_a   1.000
_cell.length_b   1.000
_cell.length_c   1.000
_cell.angle_alpha   90.00
_cell.angle_beta   90.00
_cell.angle_gamma   90.00
#
_symmetry.space_group_name_H-M   'P 1'
#
loop_
_entity.id
_entity.type
_entity.pdbx_description
1 polymer ?
#
loop_
_entity_poly.entity_id
_entity_poly.type
_entity_poly.pdbx_seq_one_letter_code
_entity_poly.pdbx_strand_id
1 'polypeptide(L)'
;MLRRNWAGTRRRPLCRTLRTASVLAVVIVALAAGGQSVPAAAAAQRPEPRNLAAGRGYTWSQAPDAAYPDSGMELTDGRYGRLDRSDQAWVGHTRGKTREVVIDLGGRKSVSRVTAHFMQDWPTSSILVPLTVSMYVSNDGASWAKLGDRATQLLWGDGPPRDETYSWDGAADGFPDHNLKGTMAYARFVKVTFSVHTRASQLLDEVQVLGFDGRTEQAVTPQPDHPAYLKPGPDTAGISDLALLYNGYYPGGRGDWTKDRIIPYLEYVNTSGNPEGRLFDGILYLGLRSPNGRDFGTGETKLPDWNWYLEKTFATEGDLQQLNEASKKVADDLSRPDLRTKVVLMIPNPGELQTDFGDVDDDGVSENVNESSVGREQAVENREKIVRWWIDALRSRWAKAGYSHLKLSGLYWLDEQVSTSASGPETLRHVSAAVHDNGFKLFWIPHFLAYKSYMWSDVGIDAAAFQPNYFFEEMDPLRIDDASGIARRYGMGVEVEFDERMLTDDVFRNRYITYLNGGVEHGYMRNAFLAYYQGNDAVLQAARSGDPRQRILYDWLHDFVRGTYKPQTTN
;
A
#
# COMPACT_ATOMS: atom_id res chain seq x y z
N MET A 1 40.30 30.42 39.07
CA MET A 1 41.54 29.77 39.56
C MET A 1 41.91 28.71 38.52
N LEU A 2 42.77 28.90 37.51
CA LEU A 2 44.13 29.45 37.40
C LEU A 2 45.22 28.62 38.13
N ARG A 3 46.14 28.09 37.29
CA ARG A 3 47.55 27.65 37.50
C ARG A 3 47.77 26.13 37.67
N ARG A 4 48.48 25.42 36.78
CA ARG A 4 49.91 25.48 36.28
C ARG A 4 50.91 24.82 37.23
N ASN A 5 51.64 23.80 36.72
CA ASN A 5 53.11 23.60 36.67
C ASN A 5 53.49 22.11 36.79
N TRP A 6 54.27 21.47 35.89
CA TRP A 6 55.66 21.65 35.39
C TRP A 6 56.74 20.89 36.18
N ALA A 7 57.47 19.99 35.49
CA ALA A 7 58.92 19.67 35.53
C ALA A 7 59.13 18.19 35.11
N GLY A 8 59.84 17.82 34.03
CA GLY A 8 61.30 17.88 33.77
C GLY A 8 61.89 16.47 34.04
N THR A 9 62.71 15.78 33.22
CA THR A 9 63.74 16.15 32.24
C THR A 9 64.33 14.90 31.54
N ARG A 10 64.63 15.01 30.21
CA ARG A 10 65.80 14.55 29.37
C ARG A 10 66.35 13.09 29.55
N ARG A 11 66.71 12.29 28.53
CA ARG A 11 67.47 12.52 27.26
C ARG A 11 67.14 11.46 26.15
N ARG A 12 67.42 11.90 24.91
CA ARG A 12 67.36 11.35 23.52
C ARG A 12 68.37 10.23 23.17
N PRO A 13 68.48 9.73 21.90
CA PRO A 13 67.52 9.54 20.78
C PRO A 13 67.72 8.25 19.92
N LEU A 14 66.80 7.99 18.96
CA LEU A 14 67.00 7.71 17.50
C LEU A 14 65.64 7.20 16.94
N CYS A 15 64.86 7.85 16.07
CA CYS A 15 65.00 8.43 14.72
C CYS A 15 64.25 7.58 13.66
N ARG A 16 63.15 8.13 13.10
CA ARG A 16 62.59 8.02 11.72
C ARG A 16 61.07 8.32 11.75
N THR A 17 60.64 9.57 11.54
CA THR A 17 60.26 10.28 10.28
C THR A 17 58.93 9.86 9.65
N LEU A 18 57.90 10.68 9.93
CA LEU A 18 56.72 10.96 9.11
C LEU A 18 56.83 12.43 8.66
N ARG A 19 56.44 12.75 7.43
CA ARG A 19 56.34 14.14 6.94
C ARG A 19 54.94 14.39 6.38
N THR A 20 54.25 15.33 7.01
CA THR A 20 53.11 16.09 6.51
C THR A 20 53.60 17.37 5.82
N ALA A 21 52.75 17.89 4.92
CA ALA A 21 52.99 18.98 4.01
C ALA A 21 52.81 20.38 4.63
N SER A 22 53.46 21.40 4.06
CA SER A 22 53.00 22.80 4.02
C SER A 22 53.75 23.62 2.95
N VAL A 23 52.95 24.10 2.00
CA VAL A 23 52.91 25.39 1.26
C VAL A 23 54.23 26.12 0.92
N LEU A 24 54.42 26.38 -0.39
CA LEU A 24 55.16 27.55 -0.88
C LEU A 24 54.39 28.21 -2.04
N ALA A 25 54.17 29.51 -1.92
CA ALA A 25 53.58 30.36 -2.96
C ALA A 25 54.61 30.65 -4.06
N VAL A 26 54.19 30.60 -5.32
CA VAL A 26 54.98 31.06 -6.48
C VAL A 26 54.13 32.00 -7.32
N VAL A 27 54.61 33.24 -7.40
CA VAL A 27 54.20 34.26 -8.36
C VAL A 27 54.76 33.87 -9.73
N ILE A 28 53.91 33.72 -10.74
CA ILE A 28 54.35 33.58 -12.15
C ILE A 28 53.93 34.82 -12.92
N VAL A 29 54.96 35.49 -13.44
CA VAL A 29 54.93 36.64 -14.34
C VAL A 29 54.40 36.22 -15.71
N ALA A 30 53.52 37.04 -16.27
CA ALA A 30 52.96 36.89 -17.61
C ALA A 30 54.04 37.04 -18.70
N LEU A 31 54.12 36.05 -19.59
CA LEU A 31 54.78 36.16 -20.89
C LEU A 31 53.69 35.99 -21.96
N ALA A 32 53.33 37.10 -22.60
CA ALA A 32 52.44 37.13 -23.74
C ALA A 32 53.19 36.61 -24.98
N ALA A 33 52.83 35.41 -25.43
CA ALA A 33 53.14 34.93 -26.77
C ALA A 33 51.83 34.81 -27.55
N GLY A 34 51.70 35.61 -28.59
CA GLY A 34 50.55 35.59 -29.50
C GLY A 34 50.44 34.25 -30.22
N GLY A 35 49.50 33.42 -29.79
CA GLY A 35 48.99 32.28 -30.52
C GLY A 35 47.56 32.57 -30.94
N GLN A 36 47.26 32.41 -32.22
CA GLN A 36 45.92 32.62 -32.79
C GLN A 36 44.88 31.81 -32.02
N SER A 37 43.83 32.47 -31.55
CA SER A 37 42.67 31.82 -30.95
C SER A 37 41.94 31.00 -32.01
N VAL A 38 42.07 29.67 -31.92
CA VAL A 38 41.09 28.75 -32.53
C VAL A 38 39.74 29.10 -31.90
N PRO A 39 38.67 29.35 -32.66
CA PRO A 39 37.37 29.60 -32.05
C PRO A 39 37.00 28.36 -31.25
N ALA A 40 36.74 28.55 -29.95
CA ALA A 40 36.06 27.54 -29.16
C ALA A 40 34.77 27.20 -29.91
N ALA A 41 34.65 25.97 -30.41
CA ALA A 41 33.41 25.47 -30.93
C ALA A 41 32.37 25.73 -29.84
N ALA A 42 31.40 26.60 -30.12
CA ALA A 42 30.27 26.82 -29.23
C ALA A 42 29.70 25.43 -28.92
N ALA A 43 29.76 25.02 -27.66
CA ALA A 43 29.06 23.81 -27.23
C ALA A 43 27.62 24.03 -27.65
N ALA A 44 27.16 23.29 -28.67
CA ALA A 44 25.79 23.41 -29.15
C ALA A 44 24.88 23.23 -27.94
N GLN A 45 24.15 24.28 -27.57
CA GLN A 45 23.14 24.17 -26.53
C GLN A 45 22.25 23.01 -26.92
N ARG A 46 22.17 22.00 -26.04
CA ARG A 46 21.25 20.89 -26.26
C ARG A 46 19.86 21.48 -26.39
N PRO A 47 19.05 21.06 -27.38
CA PRO A 47 17.71 21.60 -27.54
C PRO A 47 16.94 21.39 -26.23
N GLU A 48 16.26 22.44 -25.77
CA GLU A 48 15.40 22.37 -24.58
C GLU A 48 14.10 21.64 -24.92
N PRO A 49 13.58 20.79 -24.01
CA PRO A 49 12.32 20.10 -24.23
C PRO A 49 11.16 21.11 -24.26
N ARG A 50 10.21 20.91 -25.17
CA ARG A 50 9.00 21.75 -25.29
C ARG A 50 7.77 21.01 -24.75
N ASN A 51 6.71 21.74 -24.39
CA ASN A 51 5.41 21.12 -24.10
C ASN A 51 4.78 20.58 -25.40
N LEU A 52 4.78 19.27 -25.53
CA LEU A 52 4.22 18.50 -26.64
C LEU A 52 2.68 18.46 -26.58
N ALA A 53 2.10 18.65 -25.40
CA ALA A 53 0.66 18.70 -25.16
C ALA A 53 0.05 20.09 -25.43
N ALA A 54 0.86 21.15 -25.45
CA ALA A 54 0.36 22.52 -25.57
C ALA A 54 -0.60 22.71 -26.76
N GLY A 55 -1.80 23.21 -26.46
CA GLY A 55 -2.87 23.48 -27.42
C GLY A 55 -3.50 22.23 -28.05
N ARG A 56 -3.37 21.05 -27.43
CA ARG A 56 -3.95 19.79 -27.93
C ARG A 56 -5.20 19.42 -27.15
N GLY A 57 -6.22 18.98 -27.85
CA GLY A 57 -7.37 18.34 -27.21
C GLY A 57 -7.00 17.01 -26.54
N TYR A 58 -7.82 16.61 -25.58
CA TYR A 58 -7.70 15.37 -24.83
C TYR A 58 -9.07 14.74 -24.57
N THR A 59 -9.09 13.51 -24.07
CA THR A 59 -10.31 12.79 -23.72
C THR A 59 -10.31 12.38 -22.26
N TRP A 60 -11.48 12.47 -21.63
CA TRP A 60 -11.73 12.00 -20.28
C TRP A 60 -12.34 10.60 -20.26
N SER A 61 -12.01 9.78 -19.26
CA SER A 61 -12.77 8.56 -18.94
C SER A 61 -14.18 8.86 -18.41
N GLN A 62 -14.35 10.02 -17.77
CA GLN A 62 -15.64 10.55 -17.31
C GLN A 62 -15.60 12.08 -17.34
N ALA A 63 -16.67 12.70 -17.83
CA ALA A 63 -16.75 14.15 -17.94
C ALA A 63 -16.54 14.86 -16.59
N PRO A 64 -15.90 16.05 -16.58
CA PRO A 64 -15.86 16.94 -15.43
C PRO A 64 -17.24 17.37 -14.96
N ASP A 65 -17.32 17.81 -13.70
CA ASP A 65 -18.57 18.29 -13.13
C ASP A 65 -18.99 19.61 -13.78
N ALA A 66 -20.30 19.82 -13.92
CA ALA A 66 -20.82 21.06 -14.50
C ALA A 66 -20.43 22.32 -13.72
N ALA A 67 -20.09 22.18 -12.43
CA ALA A 67 -19.60 23.28 -11.59
C ALA A 67 -18.14 23.69 -11.90
N TYR A 68 -17.38 22.79 -12.52
CA TYR A 68 -15.97 22.96 -12.89
C TYR A 68 -15.76 22.43 -14.32
N PRO A 69 -16.40 23.08 -15.31
CA PRO A 69 -16.54 22.54 -16.66
C PRO A 69 -15.21 22.57 -17.42
N ASP A 70 -15.18 21.84 -18.52
CA ASP A 70 -14.03 21.70 -19.41
C ASP A 70 -14.52 21.71 -20.86
N SER A 71 -13.97 22.59 -21.69
CA SER A 71 -14.26 22.67 -23.13
C SER A 71 -13.33 21.77 -23.96
N GLY A 72 -12.40 21.07 -23.31
CA GLY A 72 -11.52 20.06 -23.88
C GLY A 72 -10.11 20.57 -24.19
N MET A 73 -9.73 21.75 -23.70
CA MET A 73 -8.40 22.33 -23.93
C MET A 73 -7.75 22.93 -22.68
N GLU A 74 -8.51 23.16 -21.62
CA GLU A 74 -8.13 23.83 -20.38
C GLU A 74 -6.85 23.22 -19.81
N LEU A 75 -6.74 21.89 -19.77
CA LEU A 75 -5.56 21.20 -19.24
C LEU A 75 -4.29 21.32 -20.09
N THR A 76 -4.33 22.02 -21.21
CA THR A 76 -3.19 22.13 -22.13
C THR A 76 -3.04 23.53 -22.72
N ASP A 77 -3.75 24.53 -22.18
CA ASP A 77 -3.74 25.89 -22.71
C ASP A 77 -2.60 26.75 -22.12
N GLY A 78 -1.86 26.20 -21.14
CA GLY A 78 -0.74 26.85 -20.50
C GLY A 78 -1.14 27.85 -19.41
N ARG A 79 -2.40 27.87 -18.98
CA ARG A 79 -2.89 28.73 -17.90
C ARG A 79 -2.93 27.97 -16.59
N TYR A 80 -2.46 28.63 -15.55
CA TYR A 80 -2.55 28.14 -14.18
C TYR A 80 -3.60 28.93 -13.43
N GLY A 81 -4.49 28.24 -12.73
CA GLY A 81 -5.52 28.84 -11.92
C GLY A 81 -4.93 29.54 -10.71
N ARG A 82 -5.55 30.65 -10.29
CA ARG A 82 -5.31 31.18 -8.94
C ARG A 82 -5.82 30.18 -7.92
N LEU A 83 -5.26 30.18 -6.71
CA LEU A 83 -5.74 29.37 -5.57
C LEU A 83 -7.10 29.86 -5.04
N ASP A 84 -8.10 29.87 -5.91
CA ASP A 84 -9.49 30.23 -5.72
C ASP A 84 -10.31 29.23 -6.56
N ARG A 85 -11.18 28.48 -5.91
CA ARG A 85 -12.05 27.49 -6.57
C ARG A 85 -12.94 28.08 -7.67
N SER A 86 -13.13 29.40 -7.69
CA SER A 86 -13.97 30.10 -8.66
C SER A 86 -13.21 30.47 -9.93
N ASP A 87 -11.88 30.29 -9.96
CA ASP A 87 -11.07 30.51 -11.15
C ASP A 87 -11.41 29.45 -12.20
N GLN A 88 -11.74 29.91 -13.42
CA GLN A 88 -12.23 29.06 -14.50
C GLN A 88 -11.14 28.20 -15.14
N ALA A 89 -9.87 28.40 -14.77
CA ALA A 89 -8.80 27.49 -15.17
C ALA A 89 -8.92 26.11 -14.49
N TRP A 90 -9.61 26.02 -13.34
CA TRP A 90 -9.78 24.74 -12.65
C TRP A 90 -10.90 23.90 -13.26
N VAL A 91 -10.53 22.72 -13.75
CA VAL A 91 -11.43 21.63 -14.12
C VAL A 91 -11.57 20.70 -12.92
N GLY A 92 -12.78 20.18 -12.66
CA GLY A 92 -13.06 19.49 -11.40
C GLY A 92 -13.88 18.22 -11.55
N HIS A 93 -13.60 17.26 -10.66
CA HIS A 93 -14.37 16.04 -10.52
C HIS A 93 -14.74 15.78 -9.06
N THR A 94 -15.96 15.31 -8.86
CA THR A 94 -16.49 14.98 -7.55
C THR A 94 -16.99 13.55 -7.57
N ARG A 95 -16.49 12.72 -6.65
CA ARG A 95 -16.92 11.33 -6.44
C ARG A 95 -16.78 10.45 -7.69
N GLY A 96 -17.28 9.21 -7.60
CA GLY A 96 -17.14 8.20 -8.64
C GLY A 96 -15.77 7.53 -8.57
N LYS A 97 -15.26 7.13 -9.75
CA LYS A 97 -14.06 6.31 -9.86
C LYS A 97 -12.80 7.09 -10.25
N THR A 98 -11.65 6.43 -10.23
CA THR A 98 -10.41 6.93 -10.81
C THR A 98 -10.64 7.62 -12.15
N ARG A 99 -10.16 8.86 -12.30
CA ARG A 99 -10.24 9.62 -13.56
C ARG A 99 -9.03 9.35 -14.44
N GLU A 100 -9.23 9.37 -15.74
CA GLU A 100 -8.18 9.25 -16.74
C GLU A 100 -8.31 10.38 -17.76
N VAL A 101 -7.22 11.10 -18.02
CA VAL A 101 -7.09 12.05 -19.13
C VAL A 101 -6.07 11.51 -20.13
N VAL A 102 -6.44 11.46 -21.41
CA VAL A 102 -5.62 10.94 -22.50
C VAL A 102 -5.35 12.03 -23.53
N ILE A 103 -4.07 12.29 -23.80
CA ILE A 103 -3.60 13.29 -24.77
C ILE A 103 -2.97 12.57 -25.97
N ASP A 104 -3.45 12.84 -27.18
CA ASP A 104 -2.82 12.41 -28.44
C ASP A 104 -1.80 13.45 -28.91
N LEU A 105 -0.51 13.09 -28.90
CA LEU A 105 0.56 13.97 -29.36
C LEU A 105 0.59 14.11 -30.90
N GLY A 106 -0.31 13.48 -31.64
CA GLY A 106 -0.45 13.54 -33.10
C GLY A 106 0.58 12.70 -33.86
N GLY A 107 1.44 11.98 -33.13
CA GLY A 107 2.51 11.13 -33.65
C GLY A 107 3.44 10.70 -32.53
N ARG A 108 4.33 9.74 -32.79
CA ARG A 108 5.29 9.28 -31.79
C ARG A 108 6.36 10.34 -31.52
N LYS A 109 6.60 10.64 -30.25
CA LYS A 109 7.52 11.66 -29.74
C LYS A 109 8.33 11.13 -28.57
N SER A 110 9.49 11.74 -28.31
CA SER A 110 10.27 11.49 -27.10
C SER A 110 9.72 12.31 -25.95
N VAL A 111 9.06 11.67 -24.98
CA VAL A 111 8.52 12.27 -23.76
C VAL A 111 9.57 12.16 -22.64
N SER A 112 10.04 13.28 -22.13
CA SER A 112 11.03 13.34 -21.05
C SER A 112 10.41 13.58 -19.67
N ARG A 113 9.29 14.30 -19.62
CA ARG A 113 8.61 14.63 -18.35
C ARG A 113 7.11 14.79 -18.56
N VAL A 114 6.32 14.32 -17.59
CA VAL A 114 4.87 14.50 -17.53
C VAL A 114 4.51 15.11 -16.18
N THR A 115 3.76 16.21 -16.19
CA THR A 115 3.29 16.86 -14.96
C THR A 115 1.79 17.07 -14.96
N ALA A 116 1.19 17.08 -13.78
CA ALA A 116 -0.21 17.43 -13.57
C ALA A 116 -0.35 18.28 -12.30
N HIS A 117 -1.01 19.43 -12.39
CA HIS A 117 -1.12 20.41 -11.31
C HIS A 117 -2.52 20.39 -10.69
N PHE A 118 -2.58 20.33 -9.35
CA PHE A 118 -3.81 20.21 -8.58
C PHE A 118 -3.84 21.22 -7.45
N MET A 119 -5.04 21.64 -7.05
CA MET A 119 -5.23 22.44 -5.84
C MET A 119 -5.80 21.64 -4.67
N GLN A 120 -5.60 22.16 -3.47
CA GLN A 120 -6.25 21.77 -2.22
C GLN A 120 -6.79 23.01 -1.52
N ASP A 121 -8.03 22.95 -1.08
CA ASP A 121 -8.66 23.94 -0.22
C ASP A 121 -9.60 23.22 0.77
N TRP A 122 -9.02 22.91 1.92
CA TRP A 122 -9.64 22.10 2.97
C TRP A 122 -9.45 22.77 4.34
N PRO A 123 -10.50 22.83 5.19
CA PRO A 123 -11.85 22.28 4.98
C PRO A 123 -12.81 23.20 4.21
N THR A 124 -12.40 24.42 3.86
CA THR A 124 -13.28 25.50 3.38
C THR A 124 -14.11 25.13 2.16
N SER A 125 -13.47 24.54 1.14
CA SER A 125 -14.11 24.27 -0.15
C SER A 125 -14.26 22.78 -0.45
N SER A 126 -13.85 21.91 0.50
CA SER A 126 -13.87 20.45 0.32
C SER A 126 -13.12 19.99 -0.94
N ILE A 127 -11.95 20.59 -1.21
CA ILE A 127 -11.08 20.23 -2.33
C ILE A 127 -9.79 19.63 -1.77
N LEU A 128 -9.43 18.44 -2.25
CA LEU A 128 -8.21 17.73 -1.83
C LEU A 128 -7.40 17.32 -3.06
N VAL A 129 -6.08 17.40 -2.97
CA VAL A 129 -5.22 16.79 -3.97
C VAL A 129 -5.39 15.25 -3.97
N PRO A 130 -5.22 14.57 -5.11
CA PRO A 130 -5.29 13.11 -5.15
C PRO A 130 -4.22 12.46 -4.26
N LEU A 131 -4.53 11.32 -3.64
CA LEU A 131 -3.49 10.56 -2.92
C LEU A 131 -2.44 9.96 -3.87
N THR A 132 -2.84 9.68 -5.11
CA THR A 132 -1.95 9.12 -6.12
C THR A 132 -2.32 9.65 -7.50
N VAL A 133 -1.30 10.08 -8.23
CA VAL A 133 -1.36 10.38 -9.66
C VAL A 133 -0.40 9.43 -10.39
N SER A 134 -0.90 8.72 -11.39
CA SER A 134 -0.13 7.78 -12.20
C SER A 134 -0.03 8.27 -13.64
N MET A 135 1.15 8.12 -14.25
CA MET A 135 1.41 8.54 -15.62
C MET A 135 1.74 7.34 -16.50
N TYR A 136 1.21 7.32 -17.72
CA TYR A 136 1.37 6.24 -18.70
C TYR A 136 1.63 6.78 -20.09
N VAL A 137 2.17 5.92 -20.94
CA VAL A 137 2.34 6.17 -22.38
C VAL A 137 1.79 5.02 -23.21
N SER A 138 1.41 5.30 -24.45
CA SER A 138 0.93 4.30 -25.41
C SER A 138 1.28 4.67 -26.86
N ASN A 139 1.33 3.66 -27.73
CA ASN A 139 1.45 3.86 -29.18
C ASN A 139 0.11 3.72 -29.91
N ASP A 140 -0.88 3.03 -29.32
CA ASP A 140 -2.16 2.67 -29.93
C ASP A 140 -3.37 3.31 -29.23
N GLY A 141 -3.18 3.92 -28.06
CA GLY A 141 -4.24 4.52 -27.23
C GLY A 141 -5.06 3.50 -26.44
N ALA A 142 -4.67 2.22 -26.46
CA ALA A 142 -5.39 1.12 -25.83
C ALA A 142 -4.51 0.31 -24.86
N SER A 143 -3.27 0.06 -25.26
CA SER A 143 -2.26 -0.66 -24.49
C SER A 143 -1.33 0.34 -23.82
N TRP A 144 -1.30 0.37 -22.49
CA TRP A 144 -0.63 1.42 -21.71
C TRP A 144 0.58 0.87 -20.97
N ALA A 145 1.72 1.56 -21.09
CA ALA A 145 2.92 1.29 -20.32
C ALA A 145 3.06 2.35 -19.21
N LYS A 146 3.29 1.93 -17.97
CA LYS A 146 3.45 2.86 -16.86
C LYS A 146 4.79 3.58 -16.90
N LEU A 147 4.74 4.90 -16.67
CA LEU A 147 5.91 5.73 -16.42
C LEU A 147 6.22 5.83 -14.94
N GLY A 148 5.21 6.05 -14.10
CA GLY A 148 5.37 6.05 -12.65
C GLY A 148 4.09 6.42 -11.91
N ASP A 149 4.09 6.10 -10.61
CA ASP A 149 3.06 6.46 -9.65
C ASP A 149 3.62 7.53 -8.68
N ARG A 150 2.82 8.55 -8.35
CA ARG A 150 3.24 9.68 -7.50
C ARG A 150 2.24 9.91 -6.38
N ALA A 151 2.69 9.75 -5.15
CA ALA A 151 1.95 10.13 -3.96
C ALA A 151 2.01 11.65 -3.71
N THR A 152 0.95 12.19 -3.12
CA THR A 152 0.97 13.57 -2.58
C THR A 152 2.11 13.74 -1.57
N GLN A 153 2.86 14.83 -1.71
CA GLN A 153 3.81 15.37 -0.74
C GLN A 153 3.19 16.49 0.09
N LEU A 154 2.12 17.12 -0.41
CA LEU A 154 1.37 18.14 0.32
C LEU A 154 0.65 17.53 1.54
N LEU A 155 0.18 16.28 1.39
CA LEU A 155 -0.71 15.57 2.31
C LEU A 155 -2.03 16.33 2.52
N TRP A 156 -3.05 15.58 2.95
CA TRP A 156 -4.31 16.21 3.34
C TRP A 156 -4.14 16.88 4.70
N GLY A 157 -4.70 18.08 4.83
CA GLY A 157 -4.70 18.79 6.09
C GLY A 157 -5.32 20.16 5.97
N ASP A 158 -5.80 20.65 7.11
CA ASP A 158 -6.40 21.96 7.25
C ASP A 158 -5.39 23.06 6.89
N GLY A 159 -5.85 24.10 6.22
CA GLY A 159 -5.02 25.26 5.92
C GLY A 159 -5.63 26.19 4.89
N PRO A 160 -4.91 27.27 4.53
CA PRO A 160 -5.29 28.07 3.38
C PRO A 160 -5.23 27.22 2.09
N PRO A 161 -5.84 27.70 0.98
CA PRO A 161 -5.65 27.13 -0.33
C PRO A 161 -4.17 26.94 -0.67
N ARG A 162 -3.83 25.78 -1.21
CA ARG A 162 -2.47 25.33 -1.60
C ARG A 162 -2.56 24.55 -2.90
N ASP A 163 -1.43 24.30 -3.55
CA ASP A 163 -1.35 23.47 -4.74
C ASP A 163 -0.23 22.42 -4.65
N GLU A 164 -0.26 21.49 -5.60
CA GLU A 164 0.78 20.49 -5.80
C GLU A 164 0.91 20.13 -7.29
N THR A 165 2.15 20.05 -7.78
CA THR A 165 2.46 19.47 -9.09
C THR A 165 3.01 18.06 -8.93
N TYR A 166 2.30 17.08 -9.48
CA TYR A 166 2.77 15.70 -9.60
C TYR A 166 3.64 15.60 -10.85
N SER A 167 4.83 15.01 -10.75
CA SER A 167 5.79 14.95 -11.85
C SER A 167 6.41 13.58 -11.99
N TRP A 168 6.42 13.03 -13.20
CA TRP A 168 7.38 12.00 -13.63
C TRP A 168 8.45 12.66 -14.50
N ASP A 169 9.72 12.51 -14.11
CA ASP A 169 10.88 12.92 -14.89
C ASP A 169 11.72 11.68 -15.23
N GLY A 170 11.85 11.35 -16.51
CA GLY A 170 12.52 10.12 -16.94
C GLY A 170 14.02 10.07 -16.63
N ALA A 171 14.68 11.21 -16.39
CA ALA A 171 16.10 11.24 -16.00
C ALA A 171 16.29 11.03 -14.49
N ALA A 172 15.37 11.56 -13.67
CA ALA A 172 15.43 11.40 -12.21
C ALA A 172 14.80 10.08 -11.73
N ASP A 173 13.66 9.71 -12.32
CA ASP A 173 12.80 8.64 -11.82
C ASP A 173 12.97 7.32 -12.59
N GLY A 174 13.41 7.39 -13.85
CA GLY A 174 13.51 6.23 -14.73
C GLY A 174 12.16 5.57 -15.05
N PHE A 175 12.20 4.27 -15.34
CA PHE A 175 11.03 3.45 -15.68
C PHE A 175 10.82 2.33 -14.64
N PRO A 176 9.57 1.87 -14.42
CA PRO A 176 9.29 0.72 -13.56
C PRO A 176 10.02 -0.56 -14.00
N ASP A 177 10.16 -0.79 -15.31
CA ASP A 177 11.09 -1.81 -15.82
C ASP A 177 12.53 -1.30 -15.71
N HIS A 178 13.22 -1.71 -14.65
CA HIS A 178 14.61 -1.33 -14.37
C HIS A 178 15.62 -1.80 -15.43
N ASN A 179 15.22 -2.67 -16.38
CA ASN A 179 16.05 -3.05 -17.51
C ASN A 179 16.05 -1.98 -18.63
N LEU A 180 15.06 -1.09 -18.66
CA LEU A 180 15.03 0.04 -19.57
C LEU A 180 15.99 1.14 -19.10
N LYS A 181 17.06 1.39 -19.87
CA LYS A 181 18.12 2.36 -19.54
C LYS A 181 17.95 3.75 -20.17
N GLY A 182 16.81 4.01 -20.83
CA GLY A 182 16.51 5.32 -21.40
C GLY A 182 16.07 6.33 -20.34
N THR A 183 16.08 7.61 -20.69
CA THR A 183 15.54 8.70 -19.85
C THR A 183 14.33 9.38 -20.48
N MET A 184 13.84 8.86 -21.61
CA MET A 184 12.66 9.37 -22.32
C MET A 184 11.83 8.21 -22.87
N ALA A 185 10.52 8.36 -22.90
CA ALA A 185 9.60 7.40 -23.49
C ALA A 185 9.25 7.81 -24.93
N TYR A 186 9.39 6.88 -25.88
CA TYR A 186 9.05 7.11 -27.29
C TYR A 186 7.65 6.57 -27.61
N ALA A 187 6.66 7.46 -27.54
CA ALA A 187 5.24 7.12 -27.57
C ALA A 187 4.37 8.20 -28.25
N ARG A 188 3.12 7.86 -28.61
CA ARG A 188 2.17 8.79 -29.24
C ARG A 188 1.17 9.36 -28.25
N PHE A 189 0.66 8.54 -27.34
CA PHE A 189 -0.35 8.93 -26.37
C PHE A 189 0.27 9.03 -24.98
N VAL A 190 -0.19 9.98 -24.19
CA VAL A 190 0.13 10.11 -22.76
C VAL A 190 -1.18 10.06 -22.00
N LYS A 191 -1.18 9.35 -20.88
CA LYS A 191 -2.32 9.27 -19.98
C LYS A 191 -1.91 9.64 -18.56
N VAL A 192 -2.70 10.50 -17.93
CA VAL A 192 -2.61 10.78 -16.50
C VAL A 192 -3.86 10.23 -15.83
N THR A 193 -3.70 9.52 -14.72
CA THR A 193 -4.82 9.01 -13.93
C THR A 193 -4.68 9.45 -12.48
N PHE A 194 -5.79 9.74 -11.81
CA PHE A 194 -5.76 10.15 -10.41
C PHE A 194 -6.96 9.61 -9.63
N SER A 195 -6.74 9.31 -8.35
CA SER A 195 -7.80 8.88 -7.44
C SER A 195 -8.75 10.04 -7.10
N VAL A 196 -10.03 9.72 -6.97
CA VAL A 196 -11.06 10.69 -6.56
C VAL A 196 -11.47 10.40 -5.12
N HIS A 197 -11.50 11.43 -4.29
CA HIS A 197 -11.90 11.29 -2.90
C HIS A 197 -13.41 11.00 -2.78
N THR A 198 -13.80 10.30 -1.72
CA THR A 198 -15.19 9.87 -1.52
C THR A 198 -16.13 11.03 -1.19
N ARG A 199 -15.58 12.14 -0.65
CA ARG A 199 -16.35 13.29 -0.14
C ARG A 199 -15.82 14.66 -0.57
N ALA A 200 -14.70 14.70 -1.28
CA ALA A 200 -14.04 15.94 -1.68
C ALA A 200 -13.83 15.94 -3.19
N SER A 201 -13.80 17.14 -3.79
CA SER A 201 -13.52 17.31 -5.21
C SER A 201 -12.00 17.32 -5.46
N GLN A 202 -11.61 16.89 -6.66
CA GLN A 202 -10.24 17.01 -7.18
C GLN A 202 -10.27 18.01 -8.34
N LEU A 203 -9.51 19.08 -8.22
CA LEU A 203 -9.40 20.14 -9.22
C LEU A 203 -7.99 20.17 -9.80
N LEU A 204 -7.90 20.22 -11.12
CA LEU A 204 -6.67 20.32 -11.90
C LEU A 204 -6.83 21.34 -13.02
N ASP A 205 -5.75 22.01 -13.41
CA ASP A 205 -5.75 23.11 -14.39
C ASP A 205 -4.79 22.88 -15.55
N GLU A 206 -3.66 22.18 -15.35
CA GLU A 206 -2.66 21.98 -16.42
C GLU A 206 -2.00 20.59 -16.34
N VAL A 207 -1.89 19.94 -17.51
CA VAL A 207 -1.12 18.72 -17.76
C VAL A 207 -0.06 19.00 -18.84
N GLN A 208 1.22 18.97 -18.44
CA GLN A 208 2.32 19.20 -19.38
C GLN A 208 2.99 17.90 -19.78
N VAL A 209 3.29 17.77 -21.07
CA VAL A 209 4.08 16.66 -21.61
C VAL A 209 5.32 17.26 -22.25
N LEU A 210 6.43 17.30 -21.53
CA LEU A 210 7.66 17.88 -22.04
C LEU A 210 8.47 16.84 -22.82
N GLY A 211 9.07 17.27 -23.92
CA GLY A 211 9.90 16.40 -24.74
C GLY A 211 10.25 16.97 -26.11
N PHE A 212 10.50 16.08 -27.06
CA PHE A 212 10.99 16.39 -28.40
C PHE A 212 10.15 15.73 -29.49
N ASP A 213 9.99 16.41 -30.63
CA ASP A 213 9.46 15.77 -31.83
C ASP A 213 10.41 14.70 -32.37
N GLY A 214 9.86 13.61 -32.89
CA GLY A 214 10.63 12.48 -33.37
C GLY A 214 11.24 11.67 -32.23
N ARG A 215 12.17 10.77 -32.59
CA ARG A 215 12.87 9.90 -31.65
C ARG A 215 14.25 10.46 -31.36
N THR A 216 14.57 10.62 -30.08
CA THR A 216 15.89 11.00 -29.57
C THR A 216 16.70 9.76 -29.17
N GLU A 217 18.01 9.91 -29.02
CA GLU A 217 18.91 8.81 -28.65
C GLU A 217 18.56 8.19 -27.28
N GLN A 218 18.15 9.02 -26.32
CA GLN A 218 17.81 8.60 -24.96
C GLN A 218 16.40 7.98 -24.86
N ALA A 219 15.66 7.90 -25.97
CA ALA A 219 14.27 7.46 -25.97
C ALA A 219 14.10 5.95 -26.21
N VAL A 220 13.45 5.31 -25.24
CA VAL A 220 13.10 3.89 -25.26
C VAL A 220 11.61 3.70 -25.55
N THR A 221 11.17 2.51 -25.92
CA THR A 221 9.73 2.20 -26.07
C THR A 221 9.34 1.27 -24.92
N PRO A 222 8.72 1.79 -23.84
CA PRO A 222 8.20 0.96 -22.76
C PRO A 222 7.18 -0.04 -23.30
N GLN A 223 7.17 -1.25 -22.73
CA GLN A 223 6.19 -2.27 -23.08
C GLN A 223 4.89 -2.03 -22.31
N PRO A 224 3.72 -2.24 -22.94
CA PRO A 224 2.45 -2.15 -22.23
C PRO A 224 2.39 -3.08 -21.01
N ASP A 225 1.81 -2.58 -19.94
CA ASP A 225 1.53 -3.34 -18.74
C ASP A 225 0.40 -4.35 -19.00
N HIS A 226 0.35 -5.40 -18.19
CA HIS A 226 -0.76 -6.35 -18.17
C HIS A 226 -1.38 -6.42 -16.76
N PRO A 227 -2.17 -5.40 -16.36
CA PRO A 227 -2.83 -5.35 -15.06
C PRO A 227 -3.66 -6.61 -14.81
N ALA A 228 -3.46 -7.24 -13.65
CA ALA A 228 -4.17 -8.44 -13.24
C ALA A 228 -4.27 -8.47 -11.72
N TYR A 229 -5.25 -9.20 -11.19
CA TYR A 229 -5.29 -9.48 -9.76
C TYR A 229 -4.09 -10.33 -9.35
N LEU A 230 -3.65 -10.17 -8.09
CA LEU A 230 -2.75 -11.13 -7.45
C LEU A 230 -3.40 -12.51 -7.50
N LYS A 231 -2.69 -13.49 -8.05
CA LYS A 231 -3.18 -14.87 -8.12
C LYS A 231 -2.69 -15.65 -6.90
N PRO A 232 -3.47 -16.63 -6.41
CA PRO A 232 -2.96 -17.58 -5.42
C PRO A 232 -1.72 -18.30 -5.96
N GLY A 233 -0.64 -18.32 -5.19
CA GLY A 233 0.66 -18.80 -5.68
C GLY A 233 1.77 -18.69 -4.63
N PRO A 234 3.05 -18.77 -5.03
CA PRO A 234 4.17 -18.68 -4.11
C PRO A 234 4.11 -17.45 -3.18
N ASP A 235 3.75 -16.28 -3.72
CA ASP A 235 3.71 -15.01 -2.97
C ASP A 235 2.61 -14.98 -1.90
N THR A 236 1.50 -15.68 -2.13
CA THR A 236 0.43 -15.86 -1.13
C THR A 236 0.64 -17.09 -0.24
N ALA A 237 1.81 -17.74 -0.29
CA ALA A 237 2.06 -19.06 0.29
C ALA A 237 1.04 -20.13 -0.14
N GLY A 238 0.44 -19.94 -1.32
CA GLY A 238 -0.63 -20.75 -1.91
C GLY A 238 -2.00 -20.51 -1.30
N ILE A 239 -2.20 -19.50 -0.45
CA ILE A 239 -3.51 -19.10 0.08
C ILE A 239 -4.33 -18.51 -1.07
N SER A 240 -5.58 -18.96 -1.20
CA SER A 240 -6.55 -18.40 -2.14
C SER A 240 -7.55 -17.51 -1.41
N ASP A 241 -8.05 -17.99 -0.26
CA ASP A 241 -9.10 -17.34 0.50
C ASP A 241 -8.66 -17.22 1.98
N LEU A 242 -8.28 -16.01 2.38
CA LEU A 242 -7.79 -15.66 3.71
C LEU A 242 -8.91 -15.06 4.57
N ALA A 243 -9.42 -15.79 5.54
CA ALA A 243 -10.40 -15.24 6.48
C ALA A 243 -9.75 -14.54 7.67
N LEU A 244 -10.25 -13.35 8.00
CA LEU A 244 -9.80 -12.56 9.14
C LEU A 244 -10.58 -12.95 10.38
N LEU A 245 -9.88 -13.50 11.37
CA LEU A 245 -10.42 -13.80 12.69
C LEU A 245 -9.83 -12.81 13.68
N TYR A 246 -10.64 -11.83 14.10
CA TYR A 246 -10.18 -10.83 15.06
C TYR A 246 -10.09 -11.47 16.46
N ASN A 247 -8.90 -11.53 17.05
CA ASN A 247 -8.64 -12.15 18.35
C ASN A 247 -8.07 -11.17 19.40
N GLY A 248 -8.24 -9.87 19.19
CA GLY A 248 -7.93 -8.84 20.19
C GLY A 248 -8.84 -8.86 21.42
N TYR A 249 -8.72 -7.84 22.26
CA TYR A 249 -9.57 -7.70 23.45
C TYR A 249 -10.95 -7.19 23.06
N TYR A 250 -11.99 -7.98 23.37
CA TYR A 250 -13.39 -7.60 23.24
C TYR A 250 -14.16 -7.98 24.50
N PRO A 251 -15.16 -7.17 24.91
CA PRO A 251 -16.06 -7.54 26.01
C PRO A 251 -16.67 -8.93 25.80
N GLY A 252 -16.75 -9.71 26.89
CA GLY A 252 -17.39 -11.03 26.88
C GLY A 252 -16.60 -12.12 26.14
N GLY A 253 -15.29 -11.96 25.94
CA GLY A 253 -14.45 -12.97 25.28
C GLY A 253 -14.77 -13.12 23.79
N ARG A 254 -15.33 -12.08 23.18
CA ARG A 254 -15.76 -12.11 21.78
C ARG A 254 -14.59 -12.40 20.82
N GLY A 255 -13.37 -11.99 21.17
CA GLY A 255 -12.13 -12.32 20.43
C GLY A 255 -11.45 -13.62 20.89
N ASP A 256 -12.10 -14.45 21.71
CA ASP A 256 -11.56 -15.75 22.13
C ASP A 256 -12.17 -16.86 21.26
N TRP A 257 -11.35 -17.39 20.36
CA TRP A 257 -11.78 -18.33 19.34
C TRP A 257 -11.73 -19.74 19.88
N THR A 258 -12.88 -20.40 19.98
CA THR A 258 -12.97 -21.83 20.34
C THR A 258 -13.07 -22.68 19.09
N LYS A 259 -12.68 -23.95 19.18
CA LYS A 259 -12.79 -24.92 18.08
C LYS A 259 -14.15 -24.87 17.39
N ASP A 260 -15.23 -24.88 18.16
CA ASP A 260 -16.59 -24.90 17.62
C ASP A 260 -16.98 -23.63 16.89
N ARG A 261 -16.42 -22.48 17.30
CA ARG A 261 -16.61 -21.19 16.60
C ARG A 261 -15.85 -21.16 15.27
N ILE A 262 -14.72 -21.86 15.18
CA ILE A 262 -13.82 -21.84 14.02
C ILE A 262 -14.27 -22.79 12.90
N ILE A 263 -14.88 -23.94 13.23
CA ILE A 263 -15.25 -24.97 12.24
C ILE A 263 -15.99 -24.40 11.01
N PRO A 264 -17.01 -23.53 11.13
CA PRO A 264 -17.73 -23.00 9.96
C PRO A 264 -16.88 -22.14 9.01
N TYR A 265 -15.70 -21.70 9.44
CA TYR A 265 -14.74 -20.97 8.60
C TYR A 265 -13.83 -21.92 7.82
N LEU A 266 -13.55 -23.11 8.35
CA LEU A 266 -12.66 -24.08 7.72
C LEU A 266 -13.41 -25.05 6.83
N GLU A 267 -14.63 -25.44 7.18
CA GLU A 267 -15.49 -26.30 6.37
C GLU A 267 -16.85 -25.67 6.12
N TYR A 268 -17.41 -25.93 4.94
CA TYR A 268 -18.80 -25.69 4.64
C TYR A 268 -19.65 -26.85 5.17
N VAL A 269 -20.59 -26.51 6.05
CA VAL A 269 -21.60 -27.44 6.57
C VAL A 269 -22.93 -27.11 5.92
N ASN A 270 -23.54 -28.08 5.22
CA ASN A 270 -24.81 -27.89 4.51
C ASN A 270 -26.01 -27.78 5.47
N THR A 271 -27.21 -27.54 4.93
CA THR A 271 -28.45 -27.40 5.70
C THR A 271 -28.88 -28.68 6.43
N SER A 272 -28.33 -29.84 6.07
CA SER A 272 -28.53 -31.12 6.77
C SER A 272 -27.52 -31.35 7.89
N GLY A 273 -26.60 -30.41 8.13
CA GLY A 273 -25.54 -30.53 9.14
C GLY A 273 -24.34 -31.37 8.69
N ASN A 274 -24.23 -31.69 7.40
CA ASN A 274 -23.14 -32.50 6.87
C ASN A 274 -22.01 -31.61 6.30
N PRO A 275 -20.73 -31.91 6.59
CA PRO A 275 -19.60 -31.23 5.98
C PRO A 275 -19.46 -31.65 4.50
N GLU A 276 -19.32 -30.69 3.58
CA GLU A 276 -19.20 -30.99 2.14
C GLU A 276 -17.85 -30.59 1.54
N GLY A 277 -17.09 -29.69 2.19
CA GLY A 277 -15.80 -29.27 1.68
C GLY A 277 -15.19 -28.14 2.48
N ARG A 278 -13.98 -27.76 2.10
CA ARG A 278 -13.28 -26.63 2.73
C ARG A 278 -13.93 -25.30 2.31
N LEU A 279 -14.15 -24.42 3.28
CA LEU A 279 -14.52 -23.03 3.00
C LEU A 279 -13.26 -22.21 2.74
N PHE A 280 -12.61 -21.68 3.79
CA PHE A 280 -11.37 -20.91 3.69
C PHE A 280 -10.12 -21.79 3.79
N ASP A 281 -9.04 -21.40 3.13
CA ASP A 281 -7.77 -22.15 3.16
C ASP A 281 -6.62 -21.43 3.90
N GLY A 282 -6.80 -20.16 4.21
CA GLY A 282 -5.96 -19.38 5.12
C GLY A 282 -6.76 -18.71 6.22
N ILE A 283 -6.17 -18.61 7.40
CA ILE A 283 -6.68 -17.83 8.54
C ILE A 283 -5.65 -16.77 8.93
N LEU A 284 -6.09 -15.53 9.04
CA LEU A 284 -5.34 -14.44 9.65
C LEU A 284 -5.87 -14.18 11.06
N TYR A 285 -5.02 -14.32 12.08
CA TYR A 285 -5.30 -13.81 13.42
C TYR A 285 -4.69 -12.42 13.60
N LEU A 286 -5.54 -11.46 13.94
CA LEU A 286 -5.17 -10.09 14.28
C LEU A 286 -6.05 -9.55 15.42
N GLY A 287 -5.58 -8.54 16.14
CA GLY A 287 -6.35 -7.85 17.17
C GLY A 287 -6.09 -6.36 17.15
N LEU A 288 -7.14 -5.55 17.22
CA LEU A 288 -6.99 -4.09 17.22
C LEU A 288 -6.68 -3.54 18.61
N ARG A 289 -7.27 -4.08 19.68
CA ARG A 289 -7.14 -3.51 21.03
C ARG A 289 -6.55 -4.46 22.05
N SER A 290 -5.75 -3.92 22.96
CA SER A 290 -5.34 -4.59 24.19
C SER A 290 -6.37 -4.39 25.33
N PRO A 291 -6.27 -5.14 26.45
CA PRO A 291 -7.12 -4.92 27.63
C PRO A 291 -6.96 -3.51 28.24
N ASN A 292 -5.83 -2.85 27.98
CA ASN A 292 -5.57 -1.48 28.42
C ASN A 292 -6.21 -0.44 27.48
N GLY A 293 -6.91 -0.86 26.42
CA GLY A 293 -7.57 0.01 25.46
C GLY A 293 -6.66 0.63 24.41
N ARG A 294 -5.37 0.29 24.40
CA ARG A 294 -4.39 0.76 23.38
C ARG A 294 -4.57 0.00 22.08
N ASP A 295 -4.38 0.70 20.96
CA ASP A 295 -4.58 0.15 19.63
C ASP A 295 -3.27 -0.35 18.98
N PHE A 296 -3.28 -1.58 18.49
CA PHE A 296 -2.15 -2.25 17.86
C PHE A 296 -1.87 -1.71 16.44
N GLY A 297 -2.85 -1.12 15.76
CA GLY A 297 -2.71 -0.57 14.41
C GLY A 297 -2.21 0.87 14.38
N THR A 298 -2.52 1.67 15.41
CA THR A 298 -2.13 3.10 15.47
C THR A 298 -0.73 3.35 16.04
N GLY A 299 -0.06 2.30 16.52
CA GLY A 299 1.26 2.43 17.13
C GLY A 299 1.24 2.98 18.55
N GLU A 300 0.13 2.82 19.28
CA GLU A 300 -0.02 3.20 20.69
C GLU A 300 0.45 2.12 21.67
N THR A 301 0.46 0.86 21.24
CA THR A 301 0.75 -0.30 22.10
C THR A 301 2.22 -0.38 22.48
N LYS A 302 2.48 -0.94 23.66
CA LYS A 302 3.80 -1.12 24.25
C LYS A 302 4.13 -2.59 24.42
N LEU A 303 5.38 -2.90 24.81
CA LEU A 303 5.85 -4.24 25.07
C LEU A 303 4.90 -5.10 25.94
N PRO A 304 4.27 -4.60 27.03
CA PRO A 304 3.30 -5.39 27.80
C PRO A 304 2.04 -5.80 27.01
N ASP A 305 1.57 -4.97 26.08
CA ASP A 305 0.40 -5.34 25.24
C ASP A 305 0.79 -6.39 24.21
N TRP A 306 1.98 -6.27 23.63
CA TRP A 306 2.52 -7.22 22.66
C TRP A 306 2.71 -8.59 23.32
N ASN A 307 3.29 -8.62 24.54
CA ASN A 307 3.39 -9.83 25.34
C ASN A 307 2.02 -10.43 25.65
N TRP A 308 1.04 -9.62 26.10
CA TRP A 308 -0.31 -10.10 26.35
C TRP A 308 -0.94 -10.76 25.11
N TYR A 309 -0.81 -10.15 23.93
CA TYR A 309 -1.37 -10.71 22.70
C TYR A 309 -0.73 -12.07 22.36
N LEU A 310 0.61 -12.16 22.44
CA LEU A 310 1.32 -13.43 22.23
C LEU A 310 0.90 -14.48 23.25
N GLU A 311 0.76 -14.10 24.53
CA GLU A 311 0.33 -14.99 25.60
C GLU A 311 -1.08 -15.54 25.38
N LYS A 312 -2.06 -14.70 25.03
CA LYS A 312 -3.43 -15.21 24.76
C LYS A 312 -3.46 -16.11 23.53
N THR A 313 -2.77 -15.69 22.46
CA THR A 313 -2.84 -16.36 21.15
C THR A 313 -2.21 -17.75 21.21
N PHE A 314 -1.09 -17.88 21.93
CA PHE A 314 -0.32 -19.12 22.07
C PHE A 314 -0.56 -19.86 23.40
N ALA A 315 -1.51 -19.44 24.23
CA ALA A 315 -1.86 -20.15 25.45
C ALA A 315 -2.20 -21.62 25.15
N THR A 316 -2.05 -22.49 26.14
CA THR A 316 -2.35 -23.93 26.01
C THR A 316 -3.79 -24.22 25.62
N GLU A 317 -4.72 -23.30 25.90
CA GLU A 317 -6.12 -23.34 25.45
C GLU A 317 -6.48 -22.15 24.55
N GLY A 318 -5.47 -21.40 24.08
CA GLY A 318 -5.62 -20.17 23.31
C GLY A 318 -6.02 -20.36 21.85
N ASP A 319 -6.16 -19.25 21.14
CA ASP A 319 -6.77 -19.17 19.80
C ASP A 319 -6.12 -20.10 18.76
N LEU A 320 -4.78 -20.25 18.79
CA LEU A 320 -4.07 -21.14 17.87
C LEU A 320 -4.24 -22.62 18.22
N GLN A 321 -4.32 -22.97 19.50
CA GLN A 321 -4.61 -24.35 19.89
C GLN A 321 -6.03 -24.74 19.47
N GLN A 322 -6.99 -23.83 19.66
CA GLN A 322 -8.37 -24.03 19.22
C GLN A 322 -8.48 -24.16 17.69
N LEU A 323 -7.70 -23.37 16.94
CA LEU A 323 -7.59 -23.49 15.49
C LEU A 323 -6.96 -24.83 15.07
N ASN A 324 -5.95 -25.32 15.79
CA ASN A 324 -5.35 -26.62 15.54
C ASN A 324 -6.37 -27.75 15.71
N GLU A 325 -7.15 -27.73 16.79
CA GLU A 325 -8.17 -28.76 17.05
C GLU A 325 -9.35 -28.68 16.07
N ALA A 326 -9.73 -27.47 15.63
CA ALA A 326 -10.71 -27.31 14.55
C ALA A 326 -10.18 -27.86 13.23
N SER A 327 -8.94 -27.54 12.88
CA SER A 327 -8.30 -28.02 11.64
C SER A 327 -8.15 -29.54 11.62
N LYS A 328 -7.85 -30.16 12.77
CA LYS A 328 -7.83 -31.61 12.92
C LYS A 328 -9.20 -32.22 12.69
N LYS A 329 -10.24 -31.68 13.33
CA LYS A 329 -11.62 -32.16 13.12
C LYS A 329 -12.02 -32.06 11.64
N VAL A 330 -11.74 -30.95 10.98
CA VAL A 330 -12.06 -30.77 9.55
C VAL A 330 -11.25 -31.72 8.65
N ALA A 331 -9.98 -31.99 8.99
CA ALA A 331 -9.19 -33.00 8.30
C ALA A 331 -9.83 -34.39 8.41
N ASP A 332 -10.35 -34.76 9.59
CA ASP A 332 -11.06 -36.03 9.82
C ASP A 332 -12.40 -36.07 9.08
N ASP A 333 -13.23 -35.02 9.23
CA ASP A 333 -14.57 -34.90 8.61
C ASP A 333 -14.50 -35.01 7.08
N LEU A 334 -13.48 -34.39 6.47
CA LEU A 334 -13.27 -34.43 5.02
C LEU A 334 -12.46 -35.64 4.55
N SER A 335 -12.04 -36.54 5.44
CA SER A 335 -11.18 -37.68 5.13
C SER A 335 -9.87 -37.26 4.43
N ARG A 336 -9.26 -36.18 4.90
CA ARG A 336 -8.01 -35.58 4.39
C ARG A 336 -6.99 -35.41 5.53
N PRO A 337 -6.32 -36.49 5.99
CA PRO A 337 -5.44 -36.45 7.16
C PRO A 337 -4.23 -35.50 7.02
N ASP A 338 -3.81 -35.22 5.78
CA ASP A 338 -2.71 -34.28 5.47
C ASP A 338 -3.18 -32.83 5.33
N LEU A 339 -4.48 -32.55 5.48
CA LEU A 339 -5.00 -31.20 5.40
C LEU A 339 -4.41 -30.36 6.55
N ARG A 340 -3.89 -29.19 6.19
CA ARG A 340 -3.33 -28.21 7.13
C ARG A 340 -3.94 -26.85 6.83
N THR A 341 -4.33 -26.14 7.87
CA THR A 341 -4.77 -24.75 7.76
C THR A 341 -3.55 -23.84 7.71
N LYS A 342 -3.48 -22.95 6.71
CA LYS A 342 -2.41 -21.96 6.60
C LYS A 342 -2.74 -20.80 7.54
N VAL A 343 -1.74 -20.38 8.31
CA VAL A 343 -1.89 -19.32 9.31
C VAL A 343 -1.04 -18.12 8.93
N VAL A 344 -1.66 -16.95 8.99
CA VAL A 344 -1.01 -15.64 8.95
C VAL A 344 -1.22 -14.98 10.32
N LEU A 345 -0.18 -14.36 10.88
CA LEU A 345 -0.27 -13.68 12.19
C LEU A 345 0.12 -12.22 12.06
N MET A 346 -0.57 -11.33 12.77
CA MET A 346 -0.25 -9.90 12.70
C MET A 346 1.16 -9.54 13.17
N ILE A 347 1.69 -8.46 12.62
CA ILE A 347 2.79 -7.63 13.12
C ILE A 347 2.12 -6.33 13.56
N PRO A 348 2.09 -6.00 14.86
CA PRO A 348 1.54 -4.73 15.31
C PRO A 348 2.41 -3.56 14.84
N ASN A 349 1.82 -2.38 14.74
CA ASN A 349 2.54 -1.15 14.43
C ASN A 349 3.40 -0.74 15.65
N PRO A 350 4.74 -0.62 15.53
CA PRO A 350 5.60 -0.17 16.62
C PRO A 350 5.44 1.33 16.93
N GLY A 351 4.78 2.09 16.04
CA GLY A 351 4.54 3.52 16.17
C GLY A 351 5.74 4.38 15.80
N GLU A 352 5.49 5.69 15.72
CA GLU A 352 6.51 6.67 15.33
C GLU A 352 6.73 7.79 16.36
N LEU A 353 5.91 7.83 17.41
CA LEU A 353 5.89 8.92 18.38
C LEU A 353 6.23 8.49 19.81
N GLN A 354 6.27 7.19 20.09
CA GLN A 354 6.54 6.69 21.44
C GLN A 354 8.02 6.86 21.80
N THR A 355 8.27 7.35 23.01
CA THR A 355 9.63 7.50 23.57
C THR A 355 10.02 6.37 24.51
N ASP A 356 9.10 5.46 24.82
CA ASP A 356 9.25 4.37 25.77
C ASP A 356 8.32 3.22 25.38
N PHE A 357 8.76 2.37 24.46
CA PHE A 357 8.03 1.17 24.03
C PHE A 357 8.18 0.01 25.02
N GLY A 358 9.37 -0.15 25.58
CA GLY A 358 9.84 -1.27 26.39
C GLY A 358 11.21 -1.76 25.91
N ASP A 359 11.96 -2.40 26.79
CA ASP A 359 13.26 -3.02 26.49
C ASP A 359 13.03 -4.43 25.93
N VAL A 360 13.36 -4.64 24.64
CA VAL A 360 13.04 -5.88 23.93
C VAL A 360 14.20 -6.89 23.93
N ASP A 361 15.42 -6.48 24.28
CA ASP A 361 16.60 -7.35 24.31
C ASP A 361 17.30 -7.42 25.67
N ASP A 362 16.66 -6.91 26.72
CA ASP A 362 17.11 -6.91 28.10
C ASP A 362 18.46 -6.17 28.28
N ASP A 363 18.74 -5.14 27.46
CA ASP A 363 19.96 -4.32 27.53
C ASP A 363 19.88 -3.20 28.58
N GLY A 364 18.71 -3.02 29.20
CA GLY A 364 18.39 -2.00 30.19
C GLY A 364 17.85 -0.69 29.61
N VAL A 365 17.64 -0.60 28.29
CA VAL A 365 17.19 0.60 27.58
C VAL A 365 15.88 0.30 26.84
N SER A 366 14.88 1.15 27.08
CA SER A 366 13.59 1.05 26.37
C SER A 366 13.71 1.61 24.96
N GLU A 367 13.06 0.94 24.00
CA GLU A 367 13.09 1.41 22.61
C GLU A 367 12.31 2.71 22.43
N ASN A 368 13.02 3.72 21.93
CA ASN A 368 12.46 5.03 21.60
C ASN A 368 12.34 5.16 20.08
N VAL A 369 11.10 5.14 19.58
CA VAL A 369 10.79 5.19 18.14
C VAL A 369 10.46 6.60 17.65
N ASN A 370 10.65 7.62 18.50
CA ASN A 370 10.36 9.01 18.17
C ASN A 370 11.55 9.68 17.48
N GLU A 371 11.41 9.98 16.19
CA GLU A 371 12.47 10.60 15.37
C GLU A 371 12.92 11.97 15.88
N SER A 372 12.00 12.74 16.48
CA SER A 372 12.33 14.05 17.06
C SER A 372 13.17 13.92 18.34
N SER A 373 13.19 12.74 18.96
CA SER A 373 13.91 12.46 20.20
C SER A 373 15.28 11.83 19.97
N VAL A 374 15.37 10.83 19.08
CA VAL A 374 16.60 10.04 18.88
C VAL A 374 17.20 10.18 17.47
N GLY A 375 16.56 10.93 16.58
CA GLY A 375 16.93 11.04 15.18
C GLY A 375 16.32 9.91 14.33
N ARG A 376 16.24 10.15 13.02
CA ARG A 376 15.59 9.24 12.05
C ARG A 376 16.22 7.85 12.03
N GLU A 377 17.54 7.78 11.90
CA GLU A 377 18.28 6.52 11.79
C GLU A 377 18.02 5.62 13.00
N GLN A 378 18.25 6.13 14.21
CA GLN A 378 18.01 5.37 15.44
C GLN A 378 16.54 4.98 15.64
N ALA A 379 15.60 5.86 15.29
CA ALA A 379 14.18 5.53 15.41
C ALA A 379 13.76 4.39 14.46
N VAL A 380 14.28 4.37 13.22
CA VAL A 380 14.06 3.27 12.27
C VAL A 380 14.71 1.98 12.77
N GLU A 381 15.95 2.03 13.26
CA GLU A 381 16.62 0.87 13.87
C GLU A 381 15.83 0.30 15.04
N ASN A 382 15.30 1.17 15.92
CA ASN A 382 14.50 0.75 17.07
C ASN A 382 13.17 0.10 16.63
N ARG A 383 12.51 0.62 15.59
CA ARG A 383 11.32 -0.03 14.99
C ARG A 383 11.66 -1.40 14.40
N GLU A 384 12.77 -1.52 13.69
CA GLU A 384 13.24 -2.82 13.17
C GLU A 384 13.54 -3.80 14.32
N LYS A 385 14.22 -3.34 15.38
CA LYS A 385 14.55 -4.14 16.57
C LYS A 385 13.29 -4.71 17.22
N ILE A 386 12.27 -3.87 17.42
CA ILE A 386 10.96 -4.28 17.97
C ILE A 386 10.29 -5.35 17.08
N VAL A 387 10.29 -5.16 15.76
CA VAL A 387 9.65 -6.10 14.82
C VAL A 387 10.41 -7.43 14.77
N ARG A 388 11.75 -7.41 14.79
CA ARG A 388 12.56 -8.64 14.84
C ARG A 388 12.32 -9.40 16.14
N TRP A 389 12.28 -8.71 17.28
CA TRP A 389 11.90 -9.33 18.55
C TRP A 389 10.54 -10.02 18.49
N TRP A 390 9.53 -9.35 17.90
CA TRP A 390 8.20 -9.94 17.74
C TRP A 390 8.21 -11.22 16.92
N ILE A 391 8.93 -11.22 15.80
CA ILE A 391 9.06 -12.40 14.92
C ILE A 391 9.73 -13.55 15.67
N ASP A 392 10.80 -13.29 16.42
CA ASP A 392 11.50 -14.32 17.19
C ASP A 392 10.65 -14.86 18.35
N ALA A 393 9.96 -13.98 19.07
CA ALA A 393 9.04 -14.34 20.14
C ALA A 393 7.88 -15.22 19.64
N LEU A 394 7.35 -14.92 18.46
CA LEU A 394 6.32 -15.69 17.78
C LEU A 394 6.86 -17.05 17.31
N ARG A 395 8.02 -17.08 16.64
CA ARG A 395 8.64 -18.33 16.14
C ARG A 395 8.95 -19.30 17.27
N SER A 396 9.50 -18.79 18.38
CA SER A 396 9.79 -19.59 19.57
C SER A 396 8.53 -20.25 20.13
N ARG A 397 7.44 -19.47 20.28
CA ARG A 397 6.15 -19.98 20.75
C ARG A 397 5.53 -20.98 19.78
N TRP A 398 5.58 -20.71 18.47
CA TRP A 398 5.09 -21.63 17.43
C TRP A 398 5.80 -22.97 17.47
N ALA A 399 7.14 -22.96 17.51
CA ALA A 399 7.95 -24.17 17.57
C ALA A 399 7.68 -24.99 18.84
N LYS A 400 7.53 -24.32 19.99
CA LYS A 400 7.20 -24.95 21.27
C LYS A 400 5.81 -25.58 21.27
N ALA A 401 4.82 -24.93 20.64
CA ALA A 401 3.45 -25.42 20.61
C ALA A 401 3.27 -26.68 19.75
N GLY A 402 4.07 -26.86 18.70
CA GLY A 402 4.10 -28.10 17.92
C GLY A 402 2.76 -28.43 17.22
N TYR A 403 2.06 -27.41 16.71
CA TYR A 403 0.76 -27.57 16.07
C TYR A 403 0.81 -28.59 14.92
N SER A 404 0.03 -29.66 15.05
CA SER A 404 0.05 -30.79 14.13
C SER A 404 -0.73 -30.53 12.84
N HIS A 405 -1.73 -29.64 12.87
CA HIS A 405 -2.67 -29.40 11.78
C HIS A 405 -2.60 -27.97 11.19
N LEU A 406 -1.59 -27.19 11.58
CA LEU A 406 -1.40 -25.82 11.12
C LEU A 406 -0.07 -25.64 10.38
N LYS A 407 -0.02 -24.65 9.48
CA LYS A 407 1.19 -24.19 8.81
C LYS A 407 1.31 -22.67 8.92
N LEU A 408 2.26 -22.18 9.71
CA LEU A 408 2.62 -20.77 9.71
C LEU A 408 3.19 -20.40 8.35
N SER A 409 2.45 -19.56 7.62
CA SER A 409 2.69 -19.28 6.21
C SER A 409 3.15 -17.84 5.98
N GLY A 410 2.76 -16.92 6.86
CA GLY A 410 3.16 -15.53 6.75
C GLY A 410 2.84 -14.69 7.96
N LEU A 411 3.17 -13.42 7.84
CA LEU A 411 2.88 -12.38 8.81
C LEU A 411 2.16 -11.22 8.13
N TYR A 412 1.30 -10.52 8.86
CA TYR A 412 0.44 -9.47 8.33
C TYR A 412 0.80 -8.11 8.93
N TRP A 413 1.15 -7.12 8.12
CA TRP A 413 1.39 -5.77 8.62
C TRP A 413 0.08 -5.08 8.98
N LEU A 414 -0.10 -4.68 10.24
CA LEU A 414 -1.38 -4.23 10.76
C LEU A 414 -1.76 -2.79 10.37
N ASP A 415 -0.80 -1.90 10.14
CA ASP A 415 -1.11 -0.54 9.69
C ASP A 415 -1.54 -0.57 8.22
N GLU A 416 -2.78 -0.17 7.95
CA GLU A 416 -3.45 -0.28 6.65
C GLU A 416 -3.01 0.81 5.66
N GLN A 417 -2.01 1.62 6.00
CA GLN A 417 -1.37 2.56 5.09
C GLN A 417 0.16 2.57 5.27
N VAL A 418 0.88 3.05 4.25
CA VAL A 418 2.27 3.44 4.48
C VAL A 418 2.25 4.74 5.28
N SER A 419 3.05 4.84 6.33
CA SER A 419 3.14 6.08 7.11
C SER A 419 3.43 7.29 6.21
N THR A 420 2.80 8.41 6.55
CA THR A 420 3.03 9.71 5.91
C THR A 420 4.39 10.32 6.27
N SER A 421 5.11 9.74 7.24
CA SER A 421 6.46 10.13 7.58
C SER A 421 7.44 9.85 6.42
N ALA A 422 8.58 10.55 6.44
CA ALA A 422 9.63 10.34 5.45
C ALA A 422 10.31 8.96 5.57
N SER A 423 10.17 8.29 6.73
CA SER A 423 10.73 6.97 7.04
C SER A 423 9.70 5.83 6.89
N GLY A 424 8.43 6.12 6.60
CA GLY A 424 7.39 5.10 6.41
C GLY A 424 7.76 4.01 5.40
N PRO A 425 8.12 4.35 4.15
CA PRO A 425 8.55 3.36 3.16
C PRO A 425 9.83 2.61 3.55
N GLU A 426 10.74 3.25 4.26
CA GLU A 426 11.98 2.64 4.76
C GLU A 426 11.65 1.59 5.84
N THR A 427 10.82 1.96 6.82
CA THR A 427 10.34 1.07 7.88
C THR A 427 9.70 -0.19 7.29
N LEU A 428 8.83 -0.07 6.29
CA LEU A 428 8.23 -1.25 5.64
C LEU A 428 9.25 -2.15 4.93
N ARG A 429 10.31 -1.60 4.34
CA ARG A 429 11.40 -2.43 3.76
C ARG A 429 12.16 -3.19 4.84
N HIS A 430 12.42 -2.58 6.00
CA HIS A 430 13.03 -3.27 7.13
C HIS A 430 12.11 -4.37 7.70
N VAL A 431 10.81 -4.09 7.82
CA VAL A 431 9.80 -5.09 8.20
C VAL A 431 9.79 -6.25 7.21
N SER A 432 9.71 -5.96 5.91
CA SER A 432 9.75 -6.98 4.85
C SER A 432 11.00 -7.83 4.93
N ALA A 433 12.18 -7.21 5.07
CA ALA A 433 13.44 -7.94 5.20
C ALA A 433 13.42 -8.86 6.43
N ALA A 434 12.99 -8.36 7.60
CA ALA A 434 12.88 -9.16 8.81
C ALA A 434 11.94 -10.37 8.67
N VAL A 435 10.83 -10.22 7.92
CA VAL A 435 9.89 -11.31 7.62
C VAL A 435 10.52 -12.33 6.67
N HIS A 436 11.19 -11.87 5.60
CA HIS A 436 11.81 -12.73 4.59
C HIS A 436 13.04 -13.48 5.10
N ASP A 437 13.85 -12.86 5.97
CA ASP A 437 14.98 -13.49 6.66
C ASP A 437 14.54 -14.75 7.44
N ASN A 438 13.27 -14.79 7.84
CA ASN A 438 12.65 -15.89 8.57
C ASN A 438 11.86 -16.86 7.70
N GLY A 439 11.88 -16.69 6.36
CA GLY A 439 11.24 -17.57 5.39
C GLY A 439 9.72 -17.43 5.31
N PHE A 440 9.16 -16.33 5.84
CA PHE A 440 7.73 -16.05 5.80
C PHE A 440 7.35 -15.13 4.63
N LYS A 441 6.05 -15.09 4.33
CA LYS A 441 5.45 -14.12 3.42
C LYS A 441 4.84 -12.94 4.19
N LEU A 442 4.97 -11.73 3.67
CA LEU A 442 4.37 -10.51 4.23
C LEU A 442 3.04 -10.21 3.53
N PHE A 443 1.97 -10.14 4.31
CA PHE A 443 0.60 -9.85 3.87
C PHE A 443 0.19 -8.43 4.28
N TRP A 444 -0.71 -7.82 3.49
CA TRP A 444 -1.24 -6.48 3.76
C TRP A 444 -2.63 -6.26 3.19
N ILE A 445 -3.45 -5.45 3.85
CA ILE A 445 -4.81 -5.10 3.39
C ILE A 445 -4.94 -3.58 3.50
N PRO A 446 -4.58 -2.83 2.45
CA PRO A 446 -4.73 -1.38 2.46
C PRO A 446 -6.18 -0.95 2.27
N HIS A 447 -6.64 -0.02 3.11
CA HIS A 447 -7.92 0.65 2.95
C HIS A 447 -7.98 1.49 1.66
N PHE A 448 -9.17 1.87 1.21
CA PHE A 448 -9.37 2.51 -0.10
C PHE A 448 -8.55 3.80 -0.27
N LEU A 449 -8.39 4.55 0.82
CA LEU A 449 -7.66 5.82 0.86
C LEU A 449 -6.26 5.65 1.49
N ALA A 450 -5.71 4.44 1.49
CA ALA A 450 -4.40 4.15 2.05
C ALA A 450 -3.30 4.90 1.30
N TYR A 451 -2.57 5.73 2.03
CA TYR A 451 -1.45 6.47 1.49
C TYR A 451 -0.36 5.53 0.94
N LYS A 452 0.13 5.82 -0.27
CA LYS A 452 1.16 5.04 -0.99
C LYS A 452 0.86 3.54 -1.15
N SER A 453 -0.41 3.14 -1.18
CA SER A 453 -0.78 1.73 -1.41
C SER A 453 -0.19 1.14 -2.70
N TYR A 454 0.01 1.94 -3.73
CA TYR A 454 0.68 1.52 -4.98
C TYR A 454 2.10 0.97 -4.78
N MET A 455 2.78 1.33 -3.69
CA MET A 455 4.18 0.95 -3.42
C MET A 455 4.33 -0.41 -2.74
N TRP A 456 3.25 -1.14 -2.46
CA TRP A 456 3.28 -2.36 -1.64
C TRP A 456 4.37 -3.36 -2.07
N SER A 457 4.49 -3.61 -3.37
CA SER A 457 5.52 -4.50 -3.93
C SER A 457 6.94 -3.91 -3.82
N ASP A 458 7.07 -2.59 -3.98
CA ASP A 458 8.37 -1.88 -3.92
C ASP A 458 8.94 -1.81 -2.50
N VAL A 459 8.07 -1.98 -1.49
CA VAL A 459 8.48 -2.10 -0.08
C VAL A 459 8.59 -3.56 0.37
N GLY A 460 8.39 -4.53 -0.54
CA GLY A 460 8.65 -5.95 -0.32
C GLY A 460 7.47 -6.77 0.22
N ILE A 461 6.26 -6.21 0.28
CA ILE A 461 5.06 -6.99 0.64
C ILE A 461 4.79 -8.02 -0.46
N ASP A 462 4.56 -9.29 -0.07
CA ASP A 462 4.36 -10.39 -1.02
C ASP A 462 2.89 -10.52 -1.46
N ALA A 463 1.94 -10.26 -0.56
CA ALA A 463 0.52 -10.45 -0.85
C ALA A 463 -0.34 -9.33 -0.27
N ALA A 464 -0.89 -8.48 -1.13
CA ALA A 464 -1.83 -7.44 -0.76
C ALA A 464 -3.25 -7.73 -1.25
N ALA A 465 -4.27 -7.38 -0.47
CA ALA A 465 -5.68 -7.37 -0.90
C ALA A 465 -6.29 -5.99 -0.68
N PHE A 466 -6.71 -5.31 -1.75
CA PHE A 466 -7.20 -3.93 -1.67
C PHE A 466 -8.63 -3.91 -1.13
N GLN A 467 -8.88 -3.05 -0.14
CA GLN A 467 -10.15 -2.96 0.55
C GLN A 467 -11.06 -1.86 -0.05
N PRO A 468 -12.27 -2.21 -0.53
CA PRO A 468 -13.19 -1.21 -1.07
C PRO A 468 -13.80 -0.24 -0.06
N ASN A 469 -13.91 -0.61 1.22
CA ASN A 469 -14.64 0.10 2.29
C ASN A 469 -16.14 0.34 2.02
N TYR A 470 -16.69 -0.23 0.95
CA TYR A 470 -18.08 -0.05 0.51
C TYR A 470 -19.08 -0.55 1.56
N PHE A 471 -18.73 -1.59 2.32
CA PHE A 471 -19.64 -2.17 3.30
C PHE A 471 -20.00 -1.18 4.43
N PHE A 472 -19.11 -0.25 4.76
CA PHE A 472 -19.23 0.59 5.95
C PHE A 472 -19.84 1.96 5.71
N GLU A 473 -19.64 2.56 4.54
CA GLU A 473 -20.14 3.91 4.26
C GLU A 473 -21.26 3.92 3.22
N GLU A 474 -22.13 4.93 3.30
CA GLU A 474 -23.10 5.19 2.24
C GLU A 474 -22.39 5.79 1.03
N MET A 475 -22.28 5.01 -0.03
CA MET A 475 -21.61 5.42 -1.27
C MET A 475 -22.18 4.67 -2.48
N ASP A 476 -21.80 5.12 -3.68
CA ASP A 476 -22.21 4.50 -4.93
C ASP A 476 -21.55 3.11 -5.12
N PRO A 477 -22.29 2.08 -5.59
CA PRO A 477 -21.74 0.76 -5.94
C PRO A 477 -20.53 0.78 -6.88
N LEU A 478 -20.35 1.84 -7.68
CA LEU A 478 -19.14 2.09 -8.47
C LEU A 478 -17.85 2.04 -7.64
N ARG A 479 -17.93 2.13 -6.30
CA ARG A 479 -16.81 1.83 -5.40
C ARG A 479 -16.17 0.47 -5.68
N ILE A 480 -16.97 -0.56 -5.93
CA ILE A 480 -16.48 -1.92 -6.16
C ILE A 480 -15.77 -2.01 -7.53
N ASP A 481 -16.28 -1.30 -8.55
CA ASP A 481 -15.62 -1.16 -9.86
C ASP A 481 -14.25 -0.48 -9.71
N ASP A 482 -14.20 0.64 -8.98
CA ASP A 482 -12.96 1.41 -8.80
C ASP A 482 -11.92 0.65 -7.99
N ALA A 483 -12.31 0.04 -6.86
CA ALA A 483 -11.44 -0.80 -6.05
C ALA A 483 -10.90 -2.00 -6.86
N SER A 484 -11.76 -2.62 -7.69
CA SER A 484 -11.36 -3.68 -8.62
C SER A 484 -10.38 -3.21 -9.69
N GLY A 485 -10.55 -1.99 -10.20
CA GLY A 485 -9.62 -1.34 -11.12
C GLY A 485 -8.26 -1.08 -10.48
N ILE A 486 -8.24 -0.53 -9.26
CA ILE A 486 -7.03 -0.25 -8.47
C ILE A 486 -6.29 -1.56 -8.15
N ALA A 487 -7.00 -2.58 -7.66
CA ALA A 487 -6.41 -3.87 -7.35
C ALA A 487 -5.71 -4.49 -8.57
N ARG A 488 -6.35 -4.52 -9.75
CA ARG A 488 -5.71 -5.01 -10.98
C ARG A 488 -4.52 -4.16 -11.40
N ARG A 489 -4.64 -2.83 -11.29
CA ARG A 489 -3.59 -1.88 -11.69
C ARG A 489 -2.30 -2.06 -10.88
N TYR A 490 -2.42 -2.33 -9.59
CA TYR A 490 -1.28 -2.51 -8.70
C TYR A 490 -0.96 -3.97 -8.40
N GLY A 491 -1.65 -4.94 -9.03
CA GLY A 491 -1.33 -6.35 -8.86
C GLY A 491 -1.76 -6.94 -7.52
N MET A 492 -2.81 -6.39 -6.90
CA MET A 492 -3.35 -6.82 -5.60
C MET A 492 -4.54 -7.79 -5.77
N GLY A 493 -4.86 -8.51 -4.70
CA GLY A 493 -6.16 -9.14 -4.48
C GLY A 493 -7.24 -8.13 -4.07
N VAL A 494 -8.38 -8.63 -3.61
CA VAL A 494 -9.51 -7.80 -3.12
C VAL A 494 -9.94 -8.31 -1.75
N GLU A 495 -10.21 -7.39 -0.82
CA GLU A 495 -10.93 -7.75 0.41
C GLU A 495 -12.44 -7.72 0.17
N VAL A 496 -13.11 -8.80 0.60
CA VAL A 496 -14.57 -8.90 0.66
C VAL A 496 -15.00 -8.57 2.09
N GLU A 497 -15.71 -7.45 2.26
CA GLU A 497 -16.07 -6.92 3.58
C GLU A 497 -17.55 -7.17 3.89
N PHE A 498 -17.81 -7.76 5.05
CA PHE A 498 -19.13 -7.85 5.66
C PHE A 498 -19.04 -8.01 7.18
N ASP A 499 -20.15 -7.83 7.89
CA ASP A 499 -20.24 -8.11 9.32
C ASP A 499 -21.65 -8.57 9.71
N GLU A 500 -21.90 -8.77 11.00
CA GLU A 500 -23.12 -9.32 11.55
C GLU A 500 -24.39 -8.52 11.17
N ARG A 501 -24.27 -7.24 10.79
CA ARG A 501 -25.41 -6.42 10.36
C ARG A 501 -26.09 -6.96 9.12
N MET A 502 -25.37 -7.66 8.22
CA MET A 502 -25.97 -8.26 7.03
C MET A 502 -27.06 -9.31 7.36
N LEU A 503 -27.06 -9.82 8.59
CA LEU A 503 -28.01 -10.84 9.06
C LEU A 503 -29.40 -10.26 9.34
N THR A 504 -29.50 -8.97 9.65
CA THR A 504 -30.73 -8.34 10.13
C THR A 504 -31.08 -7.02 9.45
N ASP A 505 -30.12 -6.38 8.78
CA ASP A 505 -30.29 -5.09 8.11
C ASP A 505 -30.16 -5.25 6.59
N ASP A 506 -31.21 -4.83 5.87
CA ASP A 506 -31.32 -4.97 4.42
C ASP A 506 -30.30 -4.11 3.65
N VAL A 507 -29.88 -2.98 4.21
CA VAL A 507 -28.82 -2.14 3.62
C VAL A 507 -27.51 -2.92 3.61
N PHE A 508 -27.12 -3.50 4.75
CA PHE A 508 -25.87 -4.26 4.86
C PHE A 508 -25.94 -5.58 4.13
N ARG A 509 -27.12 -6.23 4.09
CA ARG A 509 -27.35 -7.40 3.23
C ARG A 509 -27.13 -7.07 1.76
N ASN A 510 -27.71 -5.97 1.28
CA ASN A 510 -27.54 -5.53 -0.10
C ASN A 510 -26.07 -5.19 -0.38
N ARG A 511 -25.36 -4.55 0.54
CA ARG A 511 -23.91 -4.28 0.39
C ARG A 511 -23.11 -5.57 0.24
N TYR A 512 -23.36 -6.57 1.08
CA TYR A 512 -22.72 -7.89 0.95
C TYR A 512 -22.99 -8.53 -0.42
N ILE A 513 -24.25 -8.51 -0.89
CA ILE A 513 -24.62 -8.98 -2.23
C ILE A 513 -23.86 -8.21 -3.31
N THR A 514 -23.69 -6.89 -3.17
CA THR A 514 -22.91 -6.07 -4.11
C THR A 514 -21.46 -6.53 -4.19
N TYR A 515 -20.80 -6.90 -3.08
CA TYR A 515 -19.44 -7.46 -3.12
C TYR A 515 -19.40 -8.80 -3.86
N LEU A 516 -20.36 -9.70 -3.63
CA LEU A 516 -20.34 -10.99 -4.33
C LEU A 516 -20.64 -10.83 -5.82
N ASN A 517 -21.60 -9.98 -6.18
CA ASN A 517 -21.93 -9.65 -7.57
C ASN A 517 -20.73 -9.01 -8.29
N GLY A 518 -20.06 -8.05 -7.64
CA GLY A 518 -18.86 -7.41 -8.17
C GLY A 518 -17.73 -8.40 -8.44
N GLY A 519 -17.65 -9.49 -7.67
CA GLY A 519 -16.63 -10.52 -7.90
C GLY A 519 -16.87 -11.32 -9.16
N VAL A 520 -18.14 -11.51 -9.54
CA VAL A 520 -18.53 -12.10 -10.82
C VAL A 520 -18.29 -11.10 -11.95
N GLU A 521 -18.73 -9.86 -11.79
CA GLU A 521 -18.68 -8.81 -12.81
C GLU A 521 -17.25 -8.37 -13.15
N HIS A 522 -16.43 -8.11 -12.14
CA HIS A 522 -15.06 -7.62 -12.30
C HIS A 522 -14.02 -8.75 -12.27
N GLY A 523 -14.43 -9.97 -11.96
CA GLY A 523 -13.64 -11.18 -12.15
C GLY A 523 -12.78 -11.63 -10.97
N TYR A 524 -12.81 -10.94 -9.83
CA TYR A 524 -12.02 -11.33 -8.65
C TYR A 524 -12.53 -12.58 -7.93
N MET A 525 -13.77 -13.04 -8.21
CA MET A 525 -14.25 -14.33 -7.67
C MET A 525 -13.42 -15.52 -8.19
N ARG A 526 -12.71 -15.36 -9.31
CA ARG A 526 -11.99 -16.46 -9.97
C ARG A 526 -10.51 -16.17 -10.04
N ASN A 527 -9.72 -17.04 -9.40
CA ASN A 527 -8.26 -17.06 -9.51
C ASN A 527 -7.59 -15.75 -9.05
N ALA A 528 -8.21 -15.01 -8.14
CA ALA A 528 -7.60 -13.94 -7.38
C ALA A 528 -7.38 -14.37 -5.94
N PHE A 529 -6.36 -13.83 -5.29
CA PHE A 529 -6.22 -13.85 -3.85
C PHE A 529 -7.29 -12.97 -3.22
N LEU A 530 -8.03 -13.51 -2.25
CA LEU A 530 -9.10 -12.80 -1.56
C LEU A 530 -8.87 -12.83 -0.06
N ALA A 531 -9.08 -11.68 0.58
CA ALA A 531 -9.20 -11.56 2.03
C ALA A 531 -10.69 -11.38 2.39
N TYR A 532 -11.11 -11.88 3.55
CA TYR A 532 -12.49 -11.82 3.99
C TYR A 532 -12.58 -11.21 5.39
N TYR A 533 -13.01 -9.96 5.44
CA TYR A 533 -13.44 -9.32 6.68
C TYR A 533 -14.89 -9.73 6.97
N GLN A 534 -15.14 -10.15 8.21
CA GLN A 534 -16.44 -10.71 8.63
C GLN A 534 -17.00 -10.08 9.90
N GLY A 535 -16.45 -8.96 10.37
CA GLY A 535 -16.71 -8.48 11.72
C GLY A 535 -16.06 -9.44 12.72
N ASN A 536 -16.86 -10.00 13.64
CA ASN A 536 -16.34 -10.96 14.61
C ASN A 536 -16.92 -12.37 14.46
N ASP A 537 -18.23 -12.53 14.27
CA ASP A 537 -18.83 -13.87 14.13
C ASP A 537 -19.93 -13.98 13.06
N ALA A 538 -19.91 -13.14 12.03
CA ALA A 538 -20.97 -13.12 11.00
C ALA A 538 -21.11 -14.46 10.25
N VAL A 539 -19.99 -15.08 9.87
CA VAL A 539 -19.99 -16.40 9.18
C VAL A 539 -20.54 -17.48 10.11
N LEU A 540 -20.11 -17.49 11.38
CA LEU A 540 -20.60 -18.45 12.38
C LEU A 540 -22.11 -18.32 12.60
N GLN A 541 -22.61 -17.08 12.76
CA GLN A 541 -24.03 -16.83 12.97
C GLN A 541 -24.85 -17.23 11.75
N ALA A 542 -24.42 -16.86 10.54
CA ALA A 542 -25.09 -17.27 9.31
C ALA A 542 -25.11 -18.80 9.17
N ALA A 543 -23.98 -19.48 9.41
CA ALA A 543 -23.87 -20.92 9.29
C ALA A 543 -24.81 -21.68 10.24
N ARG A 544 -25.00 -21.17 11.47
CA ARG A 544 -25.83 -21.81 12.50
C ARG A 544 -27.28 -21.31 12.53
N SER A 545 -27.64 -20.34 11.70
CA SER A 545 -28.97 -19.75 11.76
C SER A 545 -30.03 -20.74 11.29
N GLY A 546 -31.13 -20.82 12.06
CA GLY A 546 -32.36 -21.51 11.65
C GLY A 546 -33.26 -20.65 10.77
N ASP A 547 -32.97 -19.35 10.62
CA ASP A 547 -33.67 -18.46 9.70
C ASP A 547 -33.10 -18.64 8.28
N PRO A 548 -33.90 -19.12 7.30
CA PRO A 548 -33.45 -19.27 5.92
C PRO A 548 -32.88 -17.97 5.31
N ARG A 549 -33.37 -16.79 5.74
CA ARG A 549 -32.88 -15.50 5.26
C ARG A 549 -31.43 -15.23 5.68
N GLN A 550 -31.03 -15.66 6.86
CA GLN A 550 -29.67 -15.52 7.35
C GLN A 550 -28.79 -16.67 6.85
N ARG A 551 -29.31 -17.91 6.89
CA ARG A 551 -28.58 -19.11 6.50
C ARG A 551 -28.09 -19.06 5.05
N ILE A 552 -28.91 -18.54 4.13
CA ILE A 552 -28.55 -18.41 2.72
C ILE A 552 -27.29 -17.56 2.47
N LEU A 553 -26.95 -16.63 3.38
CA LEU A 553 -25.74 -15.80 3.26
C LEU A 553 -24.47 -16.65 3.36
N TYR A 554 -24.47 -17.68 4.20
CA TYR A 554 -23.36 -18.62 4.31
C TYR A 554 -23.26 -19.53 3.08
N ASP A 555 -24.39 -19.94 2.51
CA ASP A 555 -24.43 -20.72 1.27
C ASP A 555 -23.89 -19.91 0.08
N TRP A 556 -24.26 -18.62 -0.01
CA TRP A 556 -23.71 -17.69 -1.01
C TRP A 556 -22.21 -17.46 -0.84
N LEU A 557 -21.73 -17.34 0.41
CA LEU A 557 -20.29 -17.23 0.69
C LEU A 557 -19.54 -18.47 0.19
N HIS A 558 -20.06 -19.67 0.50
CA HIS A 558 -19.50 -20.92 0.02
C HIS A 558 -19.43 -20.96 -1.51
N ASP A 559 -20.56 -20.67 -2.18
CA ASP A 559 -20.61 -20.68 -3.64
C ASP A 559 -19.65 -19.65 -4.25
N PHE A 560 -19.47 -18.51 -3.59
CA PHE A 560 -18.55 -17.47 -4.06
C PHE A 560 -17.10 -17.94 -3.96
N VAL A 561 -16.71 -18.45 -2.80
CA VAL A 561 -15.39 -19.04 -2.55
C VAL A 561 -15.09 -20.23 -3.48
N ARG A 562 -16.12 -20.97 -3.91
CA ARG A 562 -15.97 -22.06 -4.88
C ARG A 562 -16.05 -21.59 -6.35
N GLY A 563 -16.32 -20.31 -6.60
CA GLY A 563 -16.44 -19.73 -7.94
C GLY A 563 -17.73 -20.10 -8.69
N THR A 564 -18.73 -20.59 -7.97
CA THR A 564 -20.03 -21.07 -8.48
C THR A 564 -21.19 -20.10 -8.22
N TYR A 565 -20.98 -19.07 -7.38
CA TYR A 565 -21.98 -18.07 -7.04
C TYR A 565 -22.65 -17.45 -8.28
N LYS A 566 -23.96 -17.25 -8.17
CA LYS A 566 -24.77 -16.57 -9.19
C LYS A 566 -25.20 -15.22 -8.64
N PRO A 567 -25.06 -14.14 -9.44
CA PRO A 567 -25.45 -12.81 -8.99
C PRO A 567 -26.88 -12.78 -8.46
N GLN A 568 -27.05 -12.15 -7.31
CA GLN A 568 -28.36 -11.99 -6.67
C GLN A 568 -28.87 -10.57 -6.90
N THR A 569 -30.19 -10.40 -6.94
CA THR A 569 -30.81 -9.08 -7.00
C THR A 569 -30.72 -8.40 -5.64
N THR A 570 -30.28 -7.14 -5.62
CA THR A 570 -30.44 -6.26 -4.45
C THR A 570 -31.86 -5.70 -4.47
N ASN A 571 -32.57 -5.75 -3.34
CA ASN A 571 -33.92 -5.21 -3.21
C ASN A 571 -33.93 -3.71 -2.92
#